data_AF-H9W1F4-F1
#
_entry.id   AF-H9W1F4-F1
#
_cell.length_a   1.000
_cell.length_b   1.000
_cell.length_c   1.000
_cell.angle_alpha   90.00
_cell.angle_beta   90.00
_cell.angle_gamma   90.00
#
_symmetry.space_group_name_H-M   'P 1'
#
loop_
_entity.id
_entity.type
_entity.pdbx_description
1 polymer ?
#
loop_
_entity_poly.entity_id
_entity_poly.type
_entity_poly.pdbx_seq_one_letter_code
_entity_poly.pdbx_strand_id
1 'polypeptide(L)'
;GTVIGLVVLTPVLIFFSPILIPVAIVLFVAVAGFLSAGGFGLAALSAISWLYNYIKGRHPPGADQIDYARMRIADTASHVKDYAREYGGYLQSKIQDAAPGA
;
A
#
# COMPACT_ATOMS: atom_id res chain seq x y z
N GLY A 1 48.89 19.88 -11.15
CA GLY A 1 47.79 19.81 -10.16
C GLY A 1 46.89 18.62 -10.39
N THR A 2 46.18 18.59 -11.52
CA THR A 2 45.10 17.61 -11.81
C THR A 2 45.54 16.15 -11.86
N VAL A 3 46.71 15.84 -12.45
CA VAL A 3 47.22 14.46 -12.55
C VAL A 3 47.62 13.90 -11.18
N ILE A 4 48.23 14.74 -10.32
CA ILE A 4 48.59 14.36 -8.95
C ILE A 4 47.33 14.15 -8.11
N GLY A 5 46.32 15.02 -8.30
CA GLY A 5 45.00 14.85 -7.70
C GLY A 5 44.35 13.52 -8.08
N LEU A 6 44.39 13.13 -9.36
CA LEU A 6 43.87 11.84 -9.81
C LEU A 6 44.62 10.66 -9.18
N VAL A 7 45.95 10.69 -9.14
CA VAL A 7 46.76 9.61 -8.58
C VAL A 7 46.55 9.44 -7.07
N VAL A 8 46.30 10.52 -6.34
CA VAL A 8 45.96 10.49 -4.90
C VAL A 8 44.50 10.09 -4.68
N LEU A 9 43.59 10.53 -5.54
CA LEU A 9 42.16 10.23 -5.45
C LEU A 9 41.85 8.78 -5.86
N THR A 10 42.64 8.18 -6.76
CA THR A 10 42.44 6.80 -7.25
C THR A 10 42.46 5.75 -6.11
N PRO A 11 43.48 5.68 -5.23
CA PRO A 11 43.46 4.75 -4.10
C PRO A 11 42.39 5.12 -3.08
N VAL A 12 42.08 6.41 -2.89
CA VAL A 12 41.00 6.86 -2.00
C VAL A 12 39.65 6.37 -2.51
N LEU A 13 39.34 6.51 -3.81
CA LEU A 13 38.09 6.04 -4.41
C LEU A 13 37.96 4.51 -4.38
N ILE A 14 39.07 3.78 -4.53
CA ILE A 14 39.08 2.31 -4.45
C ILE A 14 38.86 1.84 -3.00
N PHE A 15 39.49 2.47 -2.01
CA PHE A 15 39.29 2.18 -0.59
C PHE A 15 37.90 2.58 -0.09
N PHE A 16 37.34 3.66 -0.63
CA PHE A 16 36.02 4.13 -0.29
C PHE A 16 34.92 3.44 -1.09
N SER A 17 35.20 2.71 -2.17
CA SER A 17 34.19 1.94 -2.93
C SER A 17 33.29 1.04 -2.05
N PRO A 18 33.82 0.25 -1.08
CA PRO A 18 32.98 -0.54 -0.18
C PRO A 18 32.21 0.30 0.87
N ILE A 19 32.58 1.56 1.12
CA ILE A 19 31.99 2.43 2.16
C ILE A 19 31.07 3.51 1.56
N LEU A 20 31.32 3.95 0.33
CA LEU A 20 30.55 4.96 -0.39
C LEU A 20 29.17 4.46 -0.75
N ILE A 21 29.06 3.20 -1.17
CA ILE A 21 27.75 2.58 -1.48
C ILE A 21 26.86 2.60 -0.23
N PRO A 22 27.28 2.09 0.94
CA PRO A 22 26.44 2.16 2.14
C PRO A 22 26.18 3.60 2.62
N VAL A 23 27.16 4.51 2.56
CA VAL A 23 26.95 5.93 2.92
C VAL A 23 25.95 6.62 1.99
N ALA A 24 26.04 6.37 0.68
CA ALA A 24 25.11 6.91 -0.30
C ALA A 24 23.69 6.38 -0.12
N ILE A 25 23.52 5.10 0.23
CA ILE A 25 22.22 4.51 0.56
C ILE A 25 21.65 5.19 1.81
N VAL A 26 22.45 5.34 2.87
CA VAL A 26 22.00 6.01 4.11
C VAL A 26 21.57 7.46 3.82
N LEU A 27 22.35 8.20 3.04
CA LEU A 27 21.99 9.56 2.64
C LEU A 27 20.76 9.60 1.75
N PHE A 28 20.62 8.69 0.79
CA PHE A 28 19.45 8.59 -0.08
C PHE A 28 18.19 8.28 0.73
N VAL A 29 18.25 7.32 1.65
CA VAL A 29 17.13 6.97 2.55
C VAL A 29 16.83 8.11 3.52
N ALA A 30 17.84 8.79 4.05
CA ALA A 30 17.65 9.95 4.92
C ALA A 30 16.99 11.11 4.17
N VAL A 31 17.46 11.44 2.96
CA VAL A 31 16.89 12.49 2.11
C VAL A 31 15.49 12.10 1.66
N ALA A 32 15.27 10.89 1.13
CA ALA A 32 13.96 10.41 0.73
C ALA A 32 12.99 10.33 1.92
N GLY A 33 13.46 9.86 3.07
CA GLY A 33 12.70 9.80 4.32
C GLY A 33 12.38 11.17 4.89
N PHE A 34 13.29 12.14 4.76
CA PHE A 34 13.09 13.51 5.24
C PHE A 34 12.21 14.34 4.28
N LEU A 35 12.39 14.19 2.97
CA LEU A 35 11.49 14.75 1.95
C LEU A 35 10.09 14.14 2.06
N SER A 36 10.02 12.83 2.31
CA SER A 36 8.77 12.18 2.69
C SER A 36 8.24 12.85 3.95
N ALA A 37 8.98 12.90 5.06
CA ALA A 37 8.54 13.48 6.33
C ALA A 37 8.09 14.95 6.26
N GLY A 38 8.66 15.76 5.36
CA GLY A 38 8.30 17.18 5.19
C GLY A 38 6.84 17.40 4.77
N GLY A 39 6.33 16.57 3.85
CA GLY A 39 4.91 16.59 3.43
C GLY A 39 4.06 15.51 4.09
N PHE A 40 4.67 14.37 4.42
CA PHE A 40 4.02 13.20 4.98
C PHE A 40 3.54 13.41 6.41
N GLY A 41 4.22 14.25 7.22
CA GLY A 41 3.71 14.62 8.55
C GLY A 41 2.37 15.35 8.46
N LEU A 42 2.29 16.38 7.61
CA LEU A 42 1.06 17.13 7.37
C LEU A 42 -0.01 16.30 6.65
N ALA A 43 0.38 15.48 5.67
CA ALA A 43 -0.53 14.58 4.96
C ALA A 43 -1.09 13.50 5.90
N ALA A 44 -0.27 12.93 6.80
CA ALA A 44 -0.71 11.97 7.80
C ALA A 44 -1.65 12.61 8.82
N LEU A 45 -1.30 13.78 9.37
CA LEU A 45 -2.18 14.52 10.28
C LEU A 45 -3.50 14.93 9.60
N SER A 46 -3.44 15.33 8.33
CA SER A 46 -4.60 15.64 7.51
C SER A 46 -5.46 14.39 7.26
N ALA A 47 -4.87 13.24 6.93
CA ALA A 47 -5.58 11.99 6.74
C ALA A 47 -6.23 11.50 8.05
N ILE A 48 -5.52 11.59 9.18
CA ILE A 48 -6.04 11.25 10.52
C ILE A 48 -7.20 12.18 10.88
N SER A 49 -7.07 13.49 10.67
CA SER A 49 -8.15 14.46 10.93
C SER A 49 -9.36 14.25 10.01
N TRP A 50 -9.13 13.93 8.74
CA TRP A 50 -10.17 13.59 7.76
C TRP A 50 -10.94 12.33 8.20
N LEU A 51 -10.21 11.26 8.58
CA LEU A 51 -10.79 10.00 9.02
C LEU A 51 -11.57 10.15 10.33
N TYR A 52 -11.03 10.91 11.29
CA TYR A 52 -11.71 11.20 12.55
C TYR A 52 -13.03 11.95 12.31
N ASN A 53 -13.06 12.94 11.41
CA ASN A 53 -14.29 13.63 11.03
C ASN A 53 -15.28 12.70 10.34
N TYR A 54 -14.82 11.86 9.41
CA TYR A 54 -15.67 10.86 8.74
C TYR A 54 -16.35 9.92 9.75
N ILE A 55 -15.60 9.36 10.70
CA ILE A 55 -16.16 8.48 11.75
C ILE A 55 -17.12 9.24 12.67
N LYS A 56 -16.83 10.52 12.97
CA LYS A 56 -17.71 11.39 13.78
C LYS A 56 -18.98 11.82 13.03
N GLY A 57 -19.20 11.36 11.80
CA GLY A 57 -20.37 11.66 10.97
C GLY A 57 -20.31 13.04 10.29
N ARG A 58 -19.18 13.74 10.38
CA ARG A 58 -18.92 14.94 9.57
C ARG A 58 -18.39 14.45 8.24
N HIS A 59 -19.23 14.33 7.20
CA HIS A 59 -18.81 13.94 5.85
C HIS A 59 -17.74 14.92 5.32
N PRO A 60 -16.44 14.57 5.38
CA PRO A 60 -15.43 15.43 4.81
C PRO A 60 -15.54 15.40 3.27
N PRO A 61 -15.08 16.45 2.57
CA PRO A 61 -15.10 16.48 1.11
C PRO A 61 -14.36 15.26 0.54
N GLY A 62 -15.03 14.54 -0.36
CA GLY A 62 -14.52 13.30 -0.96
C GLY A 62 -14.97 12.00 -0.26
N ALA A 63 -15.63 12.08 0.89
CA ALA A 63 -16.23 10.91 1.54
C ALA A 63 -17.23 10.19 0.64
N ASP A 64 -18.01 10.95 -0.14
CA ASP A 64 -18.98 10.42 -1.10
C ASP A 64 -18.33 9.51 -2.15
N GLN A 65 -17.08 9.80 -2.55
CA GLN A 65 -16.35 8.94 -3.48
C GLN A 65 -15.94 7.61 -2.85
N ILE A 66 -15.58 7.62 -1.56
CA ILE A 66 -15.27 6.41 -0.82
C ILE A 66 -16.54 5.58 -0.61
N ASP A 67 -17.65 6.23 -0.27
CA ASP A 67 -18.94 5.57 -0.09
C ASP A 67 -19.46 4.99 -1.42
N TYR A 68 -19.30 5.71 -2.52
CA TYR A 68 -19.63 5.22 -3.86
C TYR A 68 -18.78 4.00 -4.25
N ALA A 69 -17.46 4.05 -4.01
CA ALA A 69 -16.58 2.91 -4.26
C ALA A 69 -16.95 1.70 -3.38
N ARG A 70 -17.23 1.94 -2.10
CA ARG A 70 -17.65 0.89 -1.15
C ARG A 70 -18.98 0.27 -1.56
N MET A 71 -19.94 1.08 -2.00
CA MET A 71 -21.23 0.61 -2.50
C MET A 71 -21.05 -0.24 -3.76
N ARG A 72 -20.19 0.18 -4.70
CA ARG A 72 -19.89 -0.59 -5.92
C ARG A 72 -19.25 -1.95 -5.61
N ILE A 73 -18.33 -2.00 -4.65
CA ILE A 73 -17.70 -3.24 -4.20
C ILE A 73 -18.72 -4.12 -3.47
N ALA A 74 -19.55 -3.55 -2.60
CA ALA A 74 -20.57 -4.27 -1.87
C ALA A 74 -21.62 -4.90 -2.81
N ASP A 75 -22.07 -4.16 -3.82
CA ASP A 75 -23.01 -4.63 -4.85
C ASP A 75 -22.45 -5.81 -5.66
N THR A 76 -21.18 -5.69 -6.08
CA THR A 76 -20.48 -6.77 -6.78
C THR A 76 -20.32 -8.00 -5.89
N ALA A 77 -19.96 -7.80 -4.62
CA ALA A 77 -19.80 -8.87 -3.66
C ALA A 77 -21.13 -9.57 -3.34
N SER A 78 -22.25 -8.84 -3.27
CA SER A 78 -23.58 -9.45 -3.12
C SER A 78 -23.95 -10.31 -4.32
N HIS A 79 -23.74 -9.81 -5.54
CA HIS A 79 -24.04 -10.59 -6.75
C HIS A 79 -23.26 -11.91 -6.80
N VAL A 80 -21.96 -11.87 -6.47
CA VAL A 80 -21.14 -13.08 -6.45
C VAL A 80 -21.57 -14.03 -5.34
N LYS A 81 -21.89 -13.52 -4.14
CA LYS A 81 -22.37 -14.34 -3.03
C LYS A 81 -23.68 -15.03 -3.37
N ASP A 82 -24.62 -14.32 -4.00
CA ASP A 82 -25.92 -14.87 -4.35
C ASP A 82 -25.79 -15.93 -5.44
N TYR A 83 -24.95 -15.69 -6.45
CA TYR A 83 -24.62 -16.68 -7.48
C TYR A 83 -23.96 -17.95 -6.89
N ALA A 84 -22.98 -17.76 -5.99
CA ALA A 84 -22.32 -18.86 -5.32
C ALA A 84 -23.26 -19.64 -4.39
N ARG A 85 -24.23 -18.96 -3.76
CA ARG A 85 -25.22 -19.59 -2.89
C ARG A 85 -26.23 -20.41 -3.70
N GLU A 86 -26.67 -19.92 -4.85
CA GLU A 86 -27.57 -20.63 -5.74
C GLU A 86 -26.91 -21.89 -6.33
N TYR A 87 -25.69 -21.77 -6.84
CA TYR A 87 -24.91 -22.91 -7.34
C TYR A 87 -24.48 -23.88 -6.23
N GLY A 88 -24.07 -23.35 -5.07
CA GLY A 88 -23.69 -24.15 -3.91
C GLY A 88 -24.88 -24.94 -3.36
N GLY A 89 -26.07 -24.33 -3.31
CA GLY A 89 -27.31 -25.01 -2.94
C GLY A 89 -27.68 -26.13 -3.90
N TYR A 90 -27.50 -25.94 -5.21
CA TYR A 90 -27.73 -26.97 -6.23
C TYR A 90 -26.73 -28.13 -6.13
N LEU A 91 -25.45 -27.83 -5.90
CA LEU A 91 -24.43 -28.86 -5.72
C LEU A 91 -24.63 -29.63 -4.41
N GLN A 92 -25.00 -28.93 -3.34
CA GLN A 92 -25.30 -29.53 -2.05
C GLN A 92 -26.54 -30.44 -2.13
N SER A 93 -27.60 -30.01 -2.82
CA SER A 93 -28.77 -30.86 -3.06
C SER A 93 -28.39 -32.10 -3.86
N LYS A 94 -27.58 -31.96 -4.93
CA LYS A 94 -27.10 -33.11 -5.71
C LYS A 94 -26.25 -34.10 -4.90
N ILE A 95 -25.43 -33.63 -3.97
CA ILE A 95 -24.61 -34.52 -3.13
C ILE A 95 -25.50 -35.23 -2.09
N GLN A 96 -26.51 -34.54 -1.56
CA GLN A 96 -27.46 -35.10 -0.60
C GLN A 96 -28.39 -36.13 -1.29
N ASP A 97 -28.77 -35.88 -2.54
CA ASP A 97 -29.57 -36.78 -3.38
C ASP A 97 -28.75 -37.93 -4.01
N ALA A 98 -27.41 -37.84 -4.03
CA ALA A 98 -26.51 -38.93 -4.44
C ALA A 98 -26.04 -39.81 -3.26
N ALA A 99 -26.23 -39.33 -2.01
CA ALA A 99 -26.03 -40.11 -0.79
C ALA A 99 -27.32 -40.40 0.01
N PRO A 100 -28.50 -40.72 -0.60
CA PRO A 100 -29.68 -41.07 0.15
C PRO A 100 -29.57 -42.56 0.54
N GLY A 101 -29.18 -42.79 1.80
CA GLY A 101 -29.36 -44.07 2.48
C GLY A 101 -28.29 -45.12 2.20
N ALA A 102 -27.24 -45.11 3.03
CA ALA A 102 -26.66 -46.36 3.54
C ALA A 102 -27.38 -46.72 4.84
#